data_AF-A0A2P2CD78-F1
#
_entry.id   AF-A0A2P2CD78-F1
#
_cell.length_a   1.000
_cell.length_b   1.000
_cell.length_c   1.000
_cell.angle_alpha   90.00
_cell.angle_beta   90.00
_cell.angle_gamma   90.00
#
_symmetry.space_group_name_H-M   'P 1'
#
loop_
_entity.id
_entity.type
_entity.pdbx_description
1 polymer ?
#
loop_
_entity_poly.entity_id
_entity_poly.type
_entity_poly.pdbx_seq_one_letter_code
_entity_poly.pdbx_strand_id
1 'polypeptide(L)' 'MSERTGVSEQTFYRWRSKYGALKEDEAIRLKTLAQENARLKRIVAERALDNSLLEDVAKGTF' A
#
# COMPACT_ATOMS: atom_id res chain seq x y z
N MET A 1 8.84 -35.84 -12.30
CA MET A 1 9.36 -35.24 -11.03
C MET A 1 8.30 -35.23 -9.92
N SER A 2 7.54 -36.32 -9.73
CA SER A 2 6.43 -36.36 -8.76
C SER A 2 6.80 -37.01 -7.41
N GLU A 3 8.03 -37.50 -7.24
CA GLU A 3 8.37 -38.38 -6.10
C GLU A 3 9.02 -37.68 -4.90
N ARG A 4 9.14 -36.35 -4.89
CA ARG A 4 9.85 -35.62 -3.81
C ARG A 4 8.96 -34.88 -2.81
N THR A 5 7.66 -34.81 -3.07
CA THR A 5 6.67 -34.22 -2.16
C THR A 5 5.46 -35.13 -2.24
N GLY A 6 5.01 -35.72 -1.13
CA GLY A 6 3.85 -36.64 -1.09
C GLY A 6 2.50 -36.00 -1.41
N VAL A 7 2.49 -34.99 -2.27
CA VAL A 7 1.35 -34.19 -2.68
C VAL A 7 1.23 -34.33 -4.20
N SER A 8 0.06 -34.74 -4.68
CA SER A 8 -0.19 -34.84 -6.12
C SER A 8 -0.12 -33.46 -6.79
N GLU A 9 0.30 -33.44 -8.05
CA GLU A 9 0.39 -32.22 -8.86
C GLU A 9 -0.94 -31.46 -8.91
N GLN A 10 -2.06 -32.17 -9.00
CA GLN A 10 -3.42 -31.60 -8.94
C GLN A 10 -3.70 -30.88 -7.60
N THR A 11 -3.22 -31.44 -6.49
CA THR A 11 -3.38 -30.82 -5.17
C THR A 11 -2.53 -29.56 -5.06
N PHE A 12 -1.31 -29.57 -5.60
CA PHE A 12 -0.44 -28.40 -5.68
C PHE A 12 -1.07 -27.26 -6.48
N TYR A 13 -1.58 -27.53 -7.69
CA TYR A 13 -2.23 -26.51 -8.51
C TYR A 13 -3.50 -25.95 -7.86
N ARG A 14 -4.28 -26.78 -7.16
CA ARG A 14 -5.46 -26.33 -6.42
C ARG A 14 -5.10 -25.36 -5.29
N TRP A 15 -4.01 -25.63 -4.56
CA TRP A 15 -3.53 -24.73 -3.50
C TRP A 15 -2.95 -23.44 -4.06
N ARG A 16 -2.22 -23.51 -5.17
CA ARG A 16 -1.69 -22.33 -5.86
C ARG A 16 -2.81 -21.43 -6.35
N SER A 17 -3.88 -21.99 -6.91
CA SER A 17 -5.05 -21.22 -7.32
C SER A 17 -5.77 -20.59 -6.12
N LYS A 18 -6.00 -21.36 -5.05
CA LYS A 18 -6.77 -20.89 -3.88
C LYS A 18 -6.04 -19.84 -3.05
N TYR A 19 -4.73 -19.97 -2.89
CA TYR A 19 -3.94 -19.15 -1.96
C TYR A 19 -2.87 -18.28 -2.63
N GLY A 20 -2.54 -18.54 -3.91
CA GLY A 20 -1.57 -17.75 -4.66
C GLY A 20 -2.14 -16.38 -5.05
N ALA A 21 -3.34 -16.36 -5.64
CA ALA A 21 -4.02 -15.12 -6.03
C ALA A 21 -4.32 -14.21 -4.83
N LEU A 22 -4.75 -14.79 -3.70
CA LEU A 22 -5.03 -14.03 -2.47
C LEU A 22 -3.81 -13.25 -1.95
N LYS A 23 -2.60 -13.81 -2.08
CA LYS A 23 -1.36 -13.14 -1.68
C LYS A 23 -0.97 -12.01 -2.64
N GLU A 24 -1.23 -12.20 -3.92
CA GLU A 24 -0.98 -11.19 -4.96
C GLU A 24 -1.93 -10.00 -4.80
N ASP A 25 -3.22 -10.26 -4.55
CA ASP A 25 -4.23 -9.22 -4.31
C ASP A 25 -3.88 -8.35 -3.08
N GLU A 26 -3.46 -8.97 -1.98
CA GLU A 26 -3.06 -8.24 -0.77
C GLU A 26 -1.80 -7.40 -1.00
N ALA A 27 -0.82 -7.92 -1.77
CA ALA A 27 0.38 -7.17 -2.13
C ALA A 27 0.05 -5.95 -3.01
N ILE A 28 -0.88 -6.10 -3.96
CA ILE A 28 -1.39 -5.00 -4.79
C ILE A 28 -2.08 -3.95 -3.90
N ARG A 29 -2.98 -4.39 -3.01
CA ARG A 29 -3.69 -3.51 -2.09
C ARG A 29 -2.74 -2.72 -1.19
N LEU A 30 -1.72 -3.37 -0.63
CA LEU A 30 -0.71 -2.71 0.20
C LEU A 30 0.07 -1.66 -0.60
N LYS A 31 0.45 -1.97 -1.85
CA LYS A 31 1.14 -1.02 -2.73
C LYS A 31 0.27 0.21 -3.01
N THR A 32 -1.01 0.01 -3.34
CA THR A 32 -1.96 1.11 -3.59
C THR A 32 -2.16 1.97 -2.35
N LEU A 33 -2.35 1.36 -1.18
CA LEU A 33 -2.49 2.07 0.09
C LEU A 33 -1.23 2.88 0.44
N ALA A 34 -0.04 2.32 0.21
CA ALA A 34 1.21 3.02 0.45
C ALA A 34 1.37 4.25 -0.46
N GLN A 35 1.01 4.13 -1.73
CA GLN A 35 1.03 5.24 -2.69
C GLN A 35 0.05 6.34 -2.29
N GLU A 36 -1.18 5.97 -1.92
CA GLU A 36 -2.18 6.94 -1.51
C GLU A 36 -1.80 7.63 -0.19
N ASN A 37 -1.24 6.88 0.78
CA ASN A 37 -0.75 7.46 2.01
C ASN A 37 0.38 8.48 1.77
N ALA A 38 1.30 8.19 0.85
CA ALA A 38 2.36 9.12 0.47
C ALA A 38 1.79 10.39 -0.18
N ARG A 39 0.80 10.24 -1.07
CA ARG A 39 0.11 11.37 -1.71
C ARG A 39 -0.59 12.25 -0.68
N LEU A 40 -1.35 11.64 0.24
CA LEU A 40 -2.08 12.34 1.29
C LEU A 40 -1.13 13.08 2.24
N LYS A 41 -0.02 12.45 2.66
CA LYS A 41 1.00 13.10 3.51
C LYS A 41 1.58 14.35 2.86
N ARG A 42 1.87 14.32 1.56
CA ARG A 42 2.34 15.50 0.83
C ARG A 42 1.32 16.64 0.88
N ILE A 43 0.06 16.35 0.54
CA ILE A 43 -1.01 17.35 0.52
C ILE A 43 -1.22 17.95 1.92
N VAL A 44 -1.17 17.13 2.97
CA VAL A 44 -1.31 17.61 4.35
C VAL A 44 -0.14 18.50 4.74
N ALA A 45 1.09 18.15 4.37
CA ALA A 45 2.27 18.97 4.66
C ALA A 45 2.22 20.33 3.94
N GLU A 46 1.85 20.34 2.65
CA GLU A 46 1.67 21.58 1.87
C GLU A 46 0.61 22.48 2.50
N ARG A 47 -0.56 21.93 2.84
CA ARG A 47 -1.62 22.69 3.51
C ARG A 47 -1.24 23.20 4.90
N ALA A 48 -0.47 22.41 5.66
CA ALA A 48 0.01 22.83 6.96
C ALA A 48 0.98 24.01 6.83
N LEU A 49 1.84 24.00 5.81
CA LEU A 49 2.73 25.12 5.51
C LEU A 49 1.93 26.37 5.12
N ASP A 50 0.97 26.25 4.19
CA ASP A 50 0.12 27.37 3.78
C ASP A 50 -0.64 27.97 4.97
N ASN A 51 -1.21 27.12 5.83
CA ASN A 51 -1.90 27.57 7.04
C ASN A 51 -0.95 28.31 7.99
N SER A 52 0.27 27.81 8.19
CA SER A 52 1.28 28.49 9.03
C SER A 52 1.61 29.87 8.47
N LEU A 53 1.82 29.99 7.16
CA LEU A 53 2.11 31.27 6.51
C LEU A 53 0.93 32.24 6.68
N LEU A 54 -0.31 31.77 6.51
CA LEU A 54 -1.50 32.59 6.70
C LEU A 54 -1.63 33.08 8.15
N GLU A 55 -1.32 32.22 9.13
CA GLU A 55 -1.30 32.62 10.53
C GLU A 55 -0.22 33.67 10.82
N ASP A 56 0.97 33.51 10.27
CA ASP A 56 2.09 34.45 10.45
C ASP A 56 1.77 35.82 9.82
N VAL A 57 1.15 35.83 8.63
CA VAL A 57 0.63 37.06 8.01
C VAL A 57 -0.43 37.71 8.89
N ALA A 58 -1.38 36.93 9.42
CA ALA A 58 -2.44 37.45 10.30
C ALA A 58 -1.89 38.01 11.63
N LYS A 59 -0.79 37.43 12.14
CA LYS A 59 -0.09 37.90 13.34
C LYS A 59 0.86 39.08 13.07
N GLY A 60 1.14 39.39 11.81
CA GLY A 60 2.05 40.46 11.40
C GLY A 60 3.52 40.17 11.71
N THR A 61 3.93 38.89 11.74
CA THR A 61 5.28 38.45 12.10
C THR A 61 6.18 38.17 10.89
N PHE A 62 5.89 38.79 9.74
CA PHE A 62 6.68 38.70 8.50
C PHE A 62 7.73 39.81 8.36
#